data_AF-G2G9U6-F1
#
_entry.id   AF-G2G9U6-F1
#
_cell.length_a   1.000
_cell.length_b   1.000
_cell.length_c   1.000
_cell.angle_alpha   90.00
_cell.angle_beta   90.00
_cell.angle_gamma   90.00
#
_symmetry.space_group_name_H-M   'P 1'
#
loop_
_entity.id
_entity.type
_entity.pdbx_description
1 polymer ?
#
loop_
_entity_poly.entity_id
_entity_poly.type
_entity_poly.pdbx_seq_one_letter_code
_entity_poly.pdbx_strand_id
1 'polypeptide(L)'
;MNSTPPSARAYERLVQRLADDVGTATAVSWAHATAVTHHCVRHGLVSTTEPPTSPDAVRRILDELAGAHPGLAGFLDPQVVPLWTSPLNTASWTALAEFWGAGAAIDDGPHRVDGYRLGDAYQALSHDARRSRALCQTPPWIAELLLELSLEPATDEVGPQNVRMIDPACGTGHILLSAFHAARVYRRRGRGHGVPIDARASIERALRTVHGVDLDPYAVLLARYRLLATSASILRGRLDQLPHSWPVQVACANSLLDRGEPLLERGQYHCVVGNPPYITVADAQQRDLIRKAYPRVAAGKFPLALPFCELMFSLAVPGGHVAQLTSNAFMKREFGRKFVTEYLPQF
;
A
#
# COMPACT_ATOMS: atom_id res chain seq x y z
N MET A 1 -26.77 -5.95 -5.17
CA MET A 1 -26.81 -4.56 -5.65
C MET A 1 -25.41 -4.01 -5.56
N ASN A 2 -24.77 -3.64 -6.67
CA ASN A 2 -23.45 -2.99 -6.63
C ASN A 2 -23.65 -1.58 -6.11
N SER A 3 -23.29 -1.37 -4.85
CA SER A 3 -23.27 -0.05 -4.25
C SER A 3 -22.14 0.79 -4.83
N THR A 4 -22.50 1.97 -5.30
CA THR A 4 -21.56 3.01 -5.72
C THR A 4 -20.77 3.49 -4.49
N PRO A 5 -19.43 3.59 -4.57
CA PRO A 5 -18.64 4.16 -3.48
C PRO A 5 -19.03 5.63 -3.22
N PRO A 6 -18.87 6.15 -1.99
CA PRO A 6 -19.13 7.54 -1.68
C PRO A 6 -18.34 8.49 -2.59
N SER A 7 -18.95 9.61 -2.98
CA SER A 7 -18.26 10.65 -3.74
C SER A 7 -17.11 11.29 -2.94
N ALA A 8 -16.11 11.85 -3.62
CA ALA A 8 -15.02 12.59 -2.97
C ALA A 8 -15.52 13.69 -2.01
N ARG A 9 -16.58 14.42 -2.42
CA ARG A 9 -17.23 15.44 -1.59
C ARG A 9 -17.88 14.87 -0.32
N ALA A 10 -18.36 13.63 -0.36
CA ALA A 10 -18.93 12.98 0.82
C ALA A 10 -17.85 12.68 1.86
N TYR A 11 -16.70 12.17 1.43
CA TYR A 11 -15.53 11.97 2.29
C TYR A 11 -15.04 13.29 2.90
N GLU A 12 -14.91 14.34 2.09
CA GLU A 12 -14.47 15.66 2.56
C GLU A 12 -15.42 16.25 3.62
N ARG A 13 -16.74 16.14 3.41
CA ARG A 13 -17.73 16.60 4.40
C ARG A 13 -17.67 15.80 5.70
N LEU A 14 -17.48 14.48 5.62
CA LEU A 14 -17.30 13.66 6.82
C LEU A 14 -16.07 14.12 7.61
N VAL A 15 -14.92 14.22 6.94
CA VAL A 15 -13.67 14.62 7.59
C VAL A 15 -13.79 16.01 8.20
N GLN A 16 -14.37 16.99 7.49
CA GLN A 16 -14.57 18.34 8.04
C GLN A 16 -15.42 18.31 9.30
N ARG A 17 -16.55 17.59 9.28
CA ARG A 17 -17.45 17.48 10.43
C ARG A 17 -16.76 16.86 11.65
N LEU A 18 -15.92 15.85 11.44
CA LEU A 18 -15.16 15.22 12.52
C LEU A 18 -13.97 16.08 12.97
N ALA A 19 -13.37 16.86 12.05
CA ALA A 19 -12.20 17.70 12.35
C ALA A 19 -12.55 18.85 13.29
N ASP A 20 -13.78 19.35 13.26
CA ASP A 20 -14.27 20.37 14.21
C ASP A 20 -14.27 19.84 15.66
N ASP A 21 -14.26 18.52 15.86
CA ASP A 21 -14.26 17.85 17.17
C ASP A 21 -12.84 17.45 17.60
N VAL A 22 -12.09 16.76 16.73
CA VAL A 22 -10.82 16.09 17.10
C VAL A 22 -9.59 16.53 16.30
N GLY A 23 -9.77 17.48 15.38
CA GLY A 23 -8.73 17.88 14.41
C GLY A 23 -8.62 16.92 13.21
N THR A 24 -8.05 17.41 12.11
CA THR A 24 -8.08 16.73 10.80
C THR A 24 -7.41 15.35 10.80
N ALA A 25 -6.22 15.21 11.39
CA ALA A 25 -5.49 13.94 11.39
C ALA A 25 -6.25 12.85 12.17
N THR A 26 -6.75 13.20 13.35
CA THR A 26 -7.55 12.31 14.20
C THR A 26 -8.90 11.98 13.57
N ALA A 27 -9.53 12.95 12.88
CA ALA A 27 -10.76 12.73 12.11
C ALA A 27 -10.59 11.70 10.98
N VAL A 28 -9.52 11.81 10.19
CA VAL A 28 -9.18 10.82 9.14
C VAL A 28 -8.90 9.45 9.77
N SER A 29 -8.17 9.41 10.88
CA SER A 29 -7.88 8.18 11.62
C SER A 29 -9.15 7.47 12.10
N TRP A 30 -10.07 8.19 12.76
CA TRP A 30 -11.37 7.66 13.17
C TRP A 30 -12.19 7.16 11.98
N ALA A 31 -12.27 7.97 10.92
CA ALA A 31 -13.04 7.63 9.74
C ALA A 31 -12.56 6.33 9.10
N HIS A 32 -11.25 6.21 8.86
CA HIS A 32 -10.70 5.05 8.17
C HIS A 32 -10.56 3.82 9.07
N ALA A 33 -10.17 3.98 10.34
CA ALA A 33 -10.10 2.85 11.27
C ALA A 33 -11.47 2.20 11.48
N THR A 34 -12.55 2.99 11.53
CA THR A 34 -13.91 2.46 11.58
C THR A 34 -14.22 1.61 10.33
N ALA A 35 -13.87 2.09 9.13
CA ALA A 35 -13.99 1.29 7.91
C ALA A 35 -13.20 -0.03 7.98
N VAL A 36 -11.95 -0.02 8.47
CA VAL A 36 -11.15 -1.23 8.68
C VAL A 36 -11.86 -2.21 9.61
N THR A 37 -12.39 -1.76 10.75
CA THR A 37 -13.10 -2.63 11.70
C THR A 37 -14.38 -3.23 11.10
N HIS A 38 -15.16 -2.46 10.34
CA HIS A 38 -16.32 -2.98 9.61
C HIS A 38 -15.90 -4.07 8.59
N HIS A 39 -14.82 -3.85 7.83
CA HIS A 39 -14.30 -4.85 6.90
C HIS A 39 -13.87 -6.13 7.64
N CYS A 40 -13.20 -6.00 8.79
CA CYS A 40 -12.79 -7.16 9.59
C CYS A 40 -13.97 -8.01 10.02
N VAL A 41 -14.99 -7.39 10.61
CA VAL A 41 -16.19 -8.08 11.10
C VAL A 41 -16.94 -8.72 9.94
N ARG A 42 -17.16 -7.98 8.85
CA ARG A 42 -17.90 -8.45 7.67
C ARG A 42 -17.29 -9.71 7.07
N HIS A 43 -15.96 -9.78 7.04
CA HIS A 43 -15.24 -10.90 6.42
C HIS A 43 -14.80 -11.96 7.44
N GLY A 44 -15.25 -11.89 8.69
CA GLY A 44 -14.93 -12.87 9.73
C GLY A 44 -13.42 -12.94 10.05
N LEU A 45 -12.71 -11.82 9.90
CA LEU A 45 -11.26 -11.74 10.12
C LEU A 45 -10.88 -11.61 11.60
N VAL A 46 -11.87 -11.32 12.44
CA VAL A 46 -11.78 -11.15 13.89
C VAL A 46 -12.85 -12.00 14.58
N SER A 47 -12.73 -12.19 15.90
CA SER A 47 -13.70 -12.90 16.74
C SER A 47 -15.03 -12.14 16.90
N THR A 48 -14.97 -10.81 16.84
CA THR A 48 -16.15 -9.95 16.91
C THR A 48 -17.03 -10.14 15.66
N THR A 49 -18.31 -10.49 15.87
CA THR A 49 -19.26 -10.79 14.77
C THR A 49 -20.22 -9.66 14.44
N GLU A 50 -20.31 -8.64 15.29
CA GLU A 50 -21.21 -7.50 15.11
C GLU A 50 -20.41 -6.23 14.74
N PRO A 51 -20.92 -5.40 13.81
CA PRO A 51 -20.29 -4.13 13.47
C PRO A 51 -20.13 -3.24 14.71
N PRO A 52 -19.09 -2.39 14.76
CA PRO A 52 -18.85 -1.52 15.90
C PRO A 52 -20.01 -0.53 16.09
N THR A 53 -20.62 -0.56 17.28
CA THR A 53 -21.75 0.33 17.65
C THR A 53 -21.33 1.53 18.50
N SER A 54 -20.06 1.61 18.89
CA SER A 54 -19.49 2.73 19.65
C SER A 54 -18.01 2.97 19.31
N PRO A 55 -17.45 4.15 19.66
CA PRO A 55 -16.01 4.41 19.54
C PRO A 55 -15.15 3.38 20.30
N ASP A 56 -15.61 2.91 21.46
CA ASP A 56 -14.90 1.88 22.23
C ASP A 56 -14.96 0.51 21.56
N ALA A 57 -16.04 0.20 20.83
CA ALA A 57 -16.11 -1.02 20.04
C ALA A 57 -15.08 -1.01 18.89
N VAL A 58 -14.90 0.14 18.21
CA VAL A 58 -13.83 0.31 17.21
C VAL A 58 -12.47 0.04 17.86
N ARG A 59 -12.17 0.69 18.99
CA ARG A 59 -10.90 0.52 19.71
C ARG A 59 -10.63 -0.92 20.14
N ARG A 60 -11.62 -1.65 20.65
CA ARG A 60 -11.48 -3.08 20.99
C ARG A 60 -11.13 -3.94 19.78
N ILE A 61 -11.74 -3.69 18.62
CA ILE A 61 -11.42 -4.44 17.40
C ILE A 61 -10.00 -4.09 16.92
N LEU A 62 -9.57 -2.84 17.03
CA LEU A 62 -8.19 -2.45 16.71
C LEU A 62 -7.15 -3.10 17.63
N ASP A 63 -7.46 -3.24 18.92
CA ASP A 63 -6.65 -3.97 19.89
C ASP A 63 -6.55 -5.45 19.52
N GLU A 64 -7.66 -6.08 19.16
CA GLU A 64 -7.69 -7.46 18.64
C GLU A 64 -6.83 -7.61 17.37
N LEU A 65 -6.92 -6.67 16.43
CA LEU A 65 -6.10 -6.67 15.22
C LEU A 65 -4.60 -6.55 15.52
N ALA A 66 -4.22 -5.67 16.45
CA ALA A 66 -2.84 -5.49 16.86
C ALA A 66 -2.27 -6.74 17.54
N GLY A 67 -3.10 -7.44 18.31
CA GLY A 67 -2.74 -8.73 18.94
C GLY A 67 -2.69 -9.92 17.98
N ALA A 68 -3.37 -9.83 16.83
CA ALA A 68 -3.51 -10.95 15.90
C ALA A 68 -2.22 -11.30 15.12
N HIS A 69 -1.36 -10.32 14.83
CA HIS A 69 -0.10 -10.56 14.12
C HIS A 69 0.91 -9.43 14.37
N PRO A 70 2.23 -9.71 14.52
CA PRO A 70 3.24 -8.68 14.77
C PRO A 70 3.25 -7.52 13.75
N GLY A 71 2.98 -7.84 12.47
CA GLY A 71 2.85 -6.84 11.40
C GLY A 71 1.72 -5.82 11.58
N LEU A 72 0.78 -6.07 12.51
CA LEU A 72 -0.39 -5.24 12.79
C LEU A 72 -0.29 -4.46 14.10
N ALA A 73 0.78 -4.65 14.89
CA ALA A 73 0.95 -4.00 16.19
C ALA A 73 0.83 -2.46 16.13
N GLY A 74 1.16 -1.85 14.98
CA GLY A 74 1.02 -0.42 14.74
C GLY A 74 -0.41 0.12 14.87
N PHE A 75 -1.45 -0.72 14.90
CA PHE A 75 -2.82 -0.25 15.17
C PHE A 75 -2.99 0.35 16.57
N LEU A 76 -2.11 0.01 17.52
CA LEU A 76 -2.09 0.59 18.88
C LEU A 76 -1.17 1.80 19.01
N ASP A 77 -0.38 2.14 18.00
CA ASP A 77 0.55 3.27 18.07
C ASP A 77 -0.21 4.59 17.78
N PRO A 78 -0.32 5.53 18.73
CA PRO A 78 -1.01 6.80 18.51
C PRO A 78 -0.32 7.71 17.47
N GLN A 79 0.96 7.49 17.16
CA GLN A 79 1.66 8.22 16.10
C GLN A 79 1.26 7.73 14.71
N VAL A 80 0.87 6.45 14.59
CA VAL A 80 0.40 5.85 13.33
C VAL A 80 -1.11 5.98 13.22
N VAL A 81 -1.83 5.78 14.32
CA VAL A 81 -3.30 5.79 14.41
C VAL A 81 -3.76 6.83 15.45
N PRO A 82 -3.85 8.12 15.07
CA PRO A 82 -4.16 9.21 16.01
C PRO A 82 -5.49 9.13 16.75
N LEU A 83 -6.45 8.27 16.37
CA LEU A 83 -7.74 8.11 17.08
C LEU A 83 -7.62 7.81 18.58
N TRP A 84 -6.47 7.28 19.02
CA TRP A 84 -6.18 7.02 20.43
C TRP A 84 -5.97 8.30 21.24
N THR A 85 -5.65 9.42 20.59
CA THR A 85 -5.35 10.70 21.25
C THR A 85 -6.60 11.47 21.69
N SER A 86 -7.67 11.42 20.90
CA SER A 86 -8.92 12.17 21.19
C SER A 86 -10.15 11.30 20.87
N PRO A 87 -11.05 11.07 21.85
CA PRO A 87 -12.31 10.38 21.60
C PRO A 87 -13.28 11.28 20.79
N LEU A 88 -14.15 10.66 19.99
CA LEU A 88 -15.25 11.38 19.34
C LEU A 88 -16.36 11.72 20.33
N ASN A 89 -16.99 12.88 20.16
CA ASN A 89 -18.26 13.17 20.81
C ASN A 89 -19.42 12.37 20.16
N THR A 90 -20.58 12.36 20.82
CA THR A 90 -21.76 11.60 20.36
C THR A 90 -22.23 12.01 18.96
N ALA A 91 -22.24 13.31 18.64
CA ALA A 91 -22.72 13.80 17.35
C ALA A 91 -21.77 13.44 16.19
N SER A 92 -20.46 13.45 16.45
CA SER A 92 -19.42 12.98 15.53
C SER A 92 -19.51 11.48 15.31
N TRP A 93 -19.69 10.70 16.38
CA TRP A 93 -19.88 9.25 16.28
C TRP A 93 -21.11 8.90 15.44
N THR A 94 -22.27 9.52 15.71
CA THR A 94 -23.49 9.29 14.93
C THR A 94 -23.26 9.54 13.44
N ALA A 95 -22.57 10.64 13.09
CA ALA A 95 -22.23 10.95 11.70
C ALA A 95 -21.39 9.86 11.04
N LEU A 96 -20.39 9.37 11.76
CA LEU A 96 -19.47 8.34 11.29
C LEU A 96 -20.16 6.98 11.14
N ALA A 97 -20.98 6.60 12.12
CA ALA A 97 -21.77 5.38 12.10
C ALA A 97 -22.81 5.40 10.97
N GLU A 98 -23.48 6.52 10.71
CA GLU A 98 -24.39 6.69 9.57
C GLU A 98 -23.64 6.57 8.23
N PHE A 99 -22.45 7.16 8.13
CA PHE A 99 -21.66 7.13 6.91
C PHE A 99 -21.25 5.70 6.52
N TRP A 100 -20.83 4.89 7.48
CA TRP A 100 -20.41 3.50 7.24
C TRP A 100 -21.53 2.46 7.38
N GLY A 101 -22.62 2.79 8.07
CA GLY A 101 -23.74 1.89 8.37
C GLY A 101 -24.46 1.36 7.13
N ALA A 102 -24.34 2.03 5.98
CA ALA A 102 -24.84 1.52 4.70
C ALA A 102 -24.06 0.29 4.20
N GLY A 103 -22.90 -0.06 4.77
CA GLY A 103 -22.10 -1.28 4.52
C GLY A 103 -21.51 -1.42 3.12
N ALA A 104 -21.93 -0.56 2.21
CA ALA A 104 -21.80 -0.69 0.77
C ALA A 104 -20.54 0.00 0.20
N ALA A 105 -19.96 0.93 0.97
CA ALA A 105 -18.89 1.82 0.54
C ALA A 105 -17.50 1.16 0.53
N ILE A 106 -17.27 0.21 1.45
CA ILE A 106 -15.99 -0.49 1.66
C ILE A 106 -16.04 -1.94 1.18
N ASP A 107 -17.15 -2.35 0.59
CA ASP A 107 -17.35 -3.72 0.10
C ASP A 107 -16.70 -3.90 -1.27
N ASP A 108 -15.63 -4.66 -1.33
CA ASP A 108 -14.93 -5.02 -2.57
C ASP A 108 -15.73 -6.01 -3.45
N GLY A 109 -16.90 -6.46 -2.96
CA GLY A 109 -17.76 -7.47 -3.57
C GLY A 109 -17.61 -8.82 -2.87
N PRO A 110 -18.53 -9.77 -3.11
CA PRO A 110 -18.62 -11.02 -2.34
C PRO A 110 -17.41 -11.96 -2.46
N HIS A 111 -16.49 -11.70 -3.39
CA HIS A 111 -15.33 -12.54 -3.67
C HIS A 111 -13.99 -11.86 -3.45
N ARG A 112 -13.98 -10.59 -3.03
CA ARG A 112 -12.77 -9.79 -2.88
C ARG A 112 -12.69 -9.32 -1.43
N VAL A 113 -11.65 -9.77 -0.74
CA VAL A 113 -11.41 -9.54 0.70
C VAL A 113 -10.06 -8.83 0.89
N ASP A 114 -9.49 -8.31 -0.20
CA ASP A 114 -8.17 -7.71 -0.24
C ASP A 114 -8.14 -6.24 0.24
N GLY A 115 -9.30 -5.70 0.63
CA GLY A 115 -9.44 -4.34 1.13
C GLY A 115 -9.07 -3.28 0.10
N TYR A 116 -9.28 -3.54 -1.19
CA TYR A 116 -9.01 -2.57 -2.26
C TYR A 116 -9.73 -1.24 -2.02
N ARG A 117 -11.04 -1.29 -1.73
CA ARG A 117 -11.84 -0.11 -1.39
C ARG A 117 -11.45 0.54 -0.07
N LEU A 118 -10.82 -0.18 0.87
CA LEU A 118 -10.21 0.46 2.04
C LEU A 118 -9.05 1.35 1.61
N GLY A 119 -8.16 0.86 0.74
CA GLY A 119 -7.07 1.66 0.20
C GLY A 119 -7.58 2.92 -0.54
N ASP A 120 -8.64 2.77 -1.35
CA ASP A 120 -9.32 3.91 -2.00
C ASP A 120 -9.93 4.88 -0.99
N ALA A 121 -10.59 4.36 0.06
CA ALA A 121 -11.20 5.18 1.11
C ALA A 121 -10.15 5.96 1.89
N TYR A 122 -9.00 5.38 2.23
CA TYR A 122 -7.91 6.09 2.91
C TYR A 122 -7.39 7.25 2.06
N GLN A 123 -7.09 6.99 0.78
CA GLN A 123 -6.73 8.05 -0.15
C GLN A 123 -7.84 9.09 -0.24
N ALA A 124 -9.11 8.67 -0.13
CA ALA A 124 -10.21 9.60 -0.25
C ALA A 124 -10.39 10.53 0.97
N LEU A 125 -10.14 10.01 2.16
CA LEU A 125 -10.24 10.73 3.43
C LEU A 125 -9.02 11.63 3.67
N SER A 126 -7.82 11.18 3.31
CA SER A 126 -6.58 11.90 3.59
C SER A 126 -6.25 12.90 2.47
N HIS A 127 -6.73 14.15 2.65
CA HIS A 127 -6.39 15.25 1.74
C HIS A 127 -4.87 15.49 1.66
N ASP A 128 -4.15 15.29 2.77
CA ASP A 128 -2.69 15.36 2.81
C ASP A 128 -2.03 14.24 2.01
N ALA A 129 -2.54 13.00 2.08
CA ALA A 129 -2.07 11.91 1.21
C ALA A 129 -2.28 12.23 -0.28
N ARG A 130 -3.41 12.86 -0.65
CA ARG A 130 -3.69 13.27 -2.04
C ARG A 130 -2.78 14.39 -2.53
N ARG A 131 -2.58 15.47 -1.75
CA ARG A 131 -1.87 16.68 -2.20
C ARG A 131 -0.37 16.68 -1.94
N SER A 132 0.05 16.27 -0.74
CA SER A 132 1.45 16.38 -0.31
C SER A 132 2.27 15.13 -0.66
N ARG A 133 1.62 13.96 -0.75
CA ARG A 133 2.26 12.67 -1.02
C ARG A 133 1.91 12.08 -2.40
N ALA A 134 1.03 12.75 -3.15
CA ALA A 134 0.56 12.35 -4.48
C ALA A 134 0.09 10.89 -4.57
N LEU A 135 -0.51 10.37 -3.48
CA LEU A 135 -1.05 9.03 -3.43
C LEU A 135 -2.15 8.92 -4.50
N CYS A 136 -1.87 8.17 -5.56
CA CYS A 136 -2.79 7.89 -6.65
C CYS A 136 -2.81 6.37 -6.85
N GLN A 137 -3.91 5.70 -6.49
CA GLN A 137 -3.99 4.26 -6.69
C GLN A 137 -3.75 3.88 -8.15
N THR A 138 -2.88 2.90 -8.33
CA THR A 138 -2.66 2.29 -9.64
C THR A 138 -3.90 1.49 -10.02
N PRO A 139 -4.57 1.80 -11.15
CA PRO A 139 -5.69 1.01 -11.62
C PRO A 139 -5.31 -0.48 -11.74
N PRO A 140 -6.22 -1.44 -11.48
CA PRO A 140 -5.86 -2.86 -11.42
C PRO A 140 -5.19 -3.35 -12.70
N TRP A 141 -5.71 -2.97 -13.87
CA TRP A 141 -5.16 -3.33 -15.17
C TRP A 141 -3.75 -2.75 -15.44
N ILE A 142 -3.43 -1.59 -14.85
CA ILE A 142 -2.06 -1.05 -14.93
C ILE A 142 -1.15 -1.85 -14.01
N ALA A 143 -1.59 -2.16 -12.79
CA ALA A 143 -0.80 -2.96 -11.86
C ALA A 143 -0.50 -4.34 -12.47
N GLU A 144 -1.49 -4.98 -13.09
CA GLU A 144 -1.33 -6.22 -13.85
C GLU A 144 -0.32 -6.06 -14.99
N LEU A 145 -0.47 -5.05 -15.86
CA LEU A 145 0.47 -4.78 -16.95
C LEU A 145 1.91 -4.59 -16.45
N LEU A 146 2.11 -3.82 -15.37
CA LEU A 146 3.45 -3.61 -14.81
C LEU A 146 4.07 -4.93 -14.34
N LEU A 147 3.28 -5.81 -13.72
CA LEU A 147 3.73 -7.12 -13.25
C LEU A 147 3.97 -8.11 -14.39
N GLU A 148 3.14 -8.09 -15.44
CA GLU A 148 3.36 -8.86 -16.67
C GLU A 148 4.69 -8.49 -17.34
N LEU A 149 5.03 -7.20 -17.33
CA LEU A 149 6.27 -6.69 -17.91
C LEU A 149 7.51 -6.90 -17.03
N SER A 150 7.37 -7.23 -15.75
CA SER A 150 8.50 -7.30 -14.81
C SER A 150 8.54 -8.54 -13.92
N LEU A 151 7.48 -8.81 -13.15
CA LEU A 151 7.44 -9.93 -12.23
C LEU A 151 7.34 -11.27 -12.96
N GLU A 152 6.53 -11.37 -14.02
CA GLU A 152 6.42 -12.60 -14.82
C GLU A 152 7.77 -13.04 -15.42
N PRO A 153 8.49 -12.21 -16.20
CA PRO A 153 9.78 -12.62 -16.75
C PRO A 153 10.81 -12.90 -15.65
N ALA A 154 10.87 -12.09 -14.58
CA ALA A 154 11.74 -12.37 -13.44
C ALA A 154 11.45 -13.75 -12.82
N THR A 155 10.17 -14.11 -12.69
CA THR A 155 9.75 -15.41 -12.13
C THR A 155 10.09 -16.56 -13.07
N ASP A 156 9.98 -16.38 -14.39
CA ASP A 156 10.36 -17.37 -15.39
C ASP A 156 11.87 -17.67 -15.38
N GLU A 157 12.69 -16.66 -15.09
CA GLU A 157 14.16 -16.74 -15.02
C GLU A 157 14.67 -17.41 -13.74
N VAL A 158 14.25 -16.93 -12.56
CA VAL A 158 14.82 -17.39 -11.27
C VAL A 158 13.94 -18.41 -10.53
N GLY A 159 12.70 -18.59 -11.00
CA GLY A 159 11.71 -19.49 -10.42
C GLY A 159 10.90 -18.85 -9.29
N PRO A 160 9.65 -19.32 -9.08
CA PRO A 160 8.70 -18.72 -8.13
C PRO A 160 9.12 -18.82 -6.66
N GLN A 161 10.05 -19.71 -6.31
CA GLN A 161 10.54 -19.86 -4.94
C GLN A 161 11.63 -18.84 -4.57
N ASN A 162 12.31 -18.28 -5.58
CA ASN A 162 13.47 -17.41 -5.38
C ASN A 162 13.20 -15.96 -5.79
N VAL A 163 12.16 -15.73 -6.60
CA VAL A 163 11.82 -14.39 -7.07
C VAL A 163 11.48 -13.47 -5.90
N ARG A 164 12.07 -12.27 -5.93
CA ARG A 164 11.88 -11.19 -4.95
C ARG A 164 11.53 -9.93 -5.72
N MET A 165 10.47 -9.26 -5.28
CA MET A 165 10.05 -7.99 -5.84
C MET A 165 9.90 -6.93 -4.76
N ILE A 166 10.10 -5.67 -5.15
CA ILE A 166 9.81 -4.52 -4.28
C ILE A 166 9.03 -3.42 -5.02
N ASP A 167 8.10 -2.79 -4.30
CA ASP A 167 7.56 -1.46 -4.63
C ASP A 167 8.05 -0.42 -3.61
N PRO A 168 8.98 0.48 -4.00
CA PRO A 168 9.55 1.46 -3.07
C PRO A 168 8.64 2.68 -2.84
N ALA A 169 7.42 2.72 -3.39
CA ALA A 169 6.42 3.74 -3.10
C ALA A 169 5.03 3.09 -3.03
N CYS A 170 4.91 2.06 -2.18
CA CYS A 170 3.82 1.09 -2.27
C CYS A 170 2.45 1.60 -1.82
N GLY A 171 2.40 2.76 -1.15
CA GLY A 171 1.19 3.34 -0.60
C GLY A 171 0.43 2.34 0.26
N THR A 172 -0.86 2.17 -0.03
CA THR A 172 -1.72 1.22 0.67
C THR A 172 -1.57 -0.23 0.17
N GLY A 173 -0.64 -0.51 -0.75
CA GLY A 173 -0.27 -1.85 -1.17
C GLY A 173 -1.02 -2.39 -2.39
N HIS A 174 -1.53 -1.55 -3.29
CA HIS A 174 -2.30 -2.02 -4.46
C HIS A 174 -1.48 -2.92 -5.39
N ILE A 175 -0.28 -2.47 -5.79
CA ILE A 175 0.64 -3.29 -6.60
C ILE A 175 1.11 -4.51 -5.80
N LEU A 176 1.35 -4.36 -4.48
CA LEU A 176 1.75 -5.47 -3.62
C LEU A 176 0.70 -6.59 -3.59
N LEU A 177 -0.59 -6.26 -3.52
CA LEU A 177 -1.67 -7.25 -3.52
C LEU A 177 -1.79 -7.94 -4.88
N SER A 178 -1.67 -7.20 -5.99
CA SER A 178 -1.62 -7.80 -7.33
C SER A 178 -0.41 -8.74 -7.47
N ALA A 179 0.76 -8.32 -7.00
CA ALA A 179 1.98 -9.13 -7.00
C ALA A 179 1.85 -10.38 -6.12
N PHE A 180 1.22 -10.25 -4.95
CA PHE A 180 0.93 -11.37 -4.05
C PHE A 180 0.05 -12.41 -4.74
N HIS A 181 -1.02 -11.97 -5.41
CA HIS A 181 -1.88 -12.86 -6.19
C HIS A 181 -1.12 -13.54 -7.33
N ALA A 182 -0.36 -12.78 -8.12
CA ALA A 182 0.46 -13.31 -9.22
C ALA A 182 1.47 -14.37 -8.73
N ALA A 183 2.22 -14.08 -7.66
CA ALA A 183 3.20 -15.00 -7.09
C ALA A 183 2.55 -16.25 -6.49
N ARG A 184 1.34 -16.14 -5.92
CA ARG A 184 0.60 -17.28 -5.34
C ARG A 184 0.11 -18.25 -6.42
N VAL A 185 -0.44 -17.71 -7.51
CA VAL A 185 -1.07 -18.52 -8.57
C VAL A 185 -0.17 -18.76 -9.78
N TYR A 186 1.09 -18.31 -9.72
CA TYR A 186 2.05 -18.42 -10.82
C TYR A 186 2.04 -19.81 -11.45
N ARG A 187 1.91 -19.82 -12.78
CA ARG A 187 1.97 -20.99 -13.63
C ARG A 187 2.85 -20.65 -14.83
N ARG A 188 3.96 -21.36 -14.98
CA ARG A 188 4.84 -21.20 -16.14
C ARG A 188 4.07 -21.48 -17.43
N ARG A 189 4.07 -20.54 -18.37
CA ARG A 189 3.42 -20.72 -19.68
C ARG A 189 3.98 -21.96 -20.38
N GLY A 190 3.10 -22.76 -20.99
CA GLY A 190 3.49 -23.95 -21.78
C GLY A 190 3.79 -25.23 -20.98
N ARG A 191 3.65 -25.24 -19.64
CA ARG A 191 3.64 -26.48 -18.86
C ARG A 191 2.21 -26.87 -18.48
N GLY A 192 1.90 -28.18 -18.54
CA GLY A 192 0.60 -28.73 -18.15
C GLY A 192 0.24 -28.45 -16.69
N HIS A 193 -0.94 -28.88 -16.24
CA HIS A 193 -1.42 -28.65 -14.87
C HIS A 193 -0.35 -29.08 -13.84
N GLY A 194 0.29 -28.10 -13.20
CA GLY A 194 1.26 -28.34 -12.15
C GLY A 194 0.59 -29.01 -10.93
N VAL A 195 1.40 -29.63 -10.07
CA VAL A 195 0.91 -30.20 -8.81
C VAL A 195 0.19 -29.10 -8.01
N PRO A 196 -1.03 -29.35 -7.50
CA PRO A 196 -1.71 -28.41 -6.61
C PRO A 196 -0.80 -28.06 -5.44
N ILE A 197 -0.45 -26.78 -5.31
CA ILE A 197 0.36 -26.30 -4.20
C ILE A 197 -0.59 -26.08 -3.02
N ASP A 198 -0.17 -26.56 -1.84
CA ASP A 198 -0.88 -26.30 -0.59
C ASP A 198 -1.12 -24.79 -0.41
N ALA A 199 -2.32 -24.43 0.07
CA ALA A 199 -2.74 -23.04 0.17
C ALA A 199 -1.79 -22.24 1.08
N ARG A 200 -1.39 -22.80 2.22
CA ARG A 200 -0.46 -22.13 3.15
C ARG A 200 0.91 -21.94 2.51
N ALA A 201 1.46 -22.98 1.89
CA ALA A 201 2.74 -22.89 1.19
C ALA A 201 2.71 -21.83 0.07
N SER A 202 1.60 -21.71 -0.66
CA SER A 202 1.45 -20.70 -1.73
C SER A 202 1.39 -19.27 -1.18
N ILE A 203 0.72 -19.05 -0.05
CA ILE A 203 0.61 -17.76 0.62
C ILE A 203 1.97 -17.34 1.17
N GLU A 204 2.64 -18.25 1.88
CA GLU A 204 3.95 -17.98 2.49
C GLU A 204 5.01 -17.63 1.43
N ARG A 205 4.99 -18.34 0.28
CA ARG A 205 5.82 -17.98 -0.87
C ARG A 205 5.52 -16.57 -1.37
N ALA A 206 4.25 -16.23 -1.57
CA ALA A 206 3.85 -14.90 -2.05
C ALA A 206 4.25 -13.78 -1.07
N LEU A 207 4.11 -14.01 0.24
CA LEU A 207 4.56 -13.08 1.29
C LEU A 207 6.09 -12.90 1.31
N ARG A 208 6.86 -13.96 1.03
CA ARG A 208 8.32 -13.88 0.86
C ARG A 208 8.74 -13.12 -0.39
N THR A 209 7.97 -13.22 -1.48
CA THR A 209 8.26 -12.55 -2.75
C THR A 209 8.02 -11.04 -2.66
N VAL A 210 6.95 -10.62 -1.98
CA VAL A 210 6.45 -9.24 -2.04
C VAL A 210 7.03 -8.35 -0.95
N HIS A 211 7.66 -7.25 -1.34
CA HIS A 211 8.22 -6.24 -0.43
C HIS A 211 7.72 -4.85 -0.81
N GLY A 212 7.61 -3.95 0.16
CA GLY A 212 7.23 -2.57 -0.13
C GLY A 212 7.77 -1.56 0.87
N VAL A 213 7.91 -0.33 0.42
CA VAL A 213 8.27 0.80 1.28
C VAL A 213 7.35 1.97 0.96
N ASP A 214 6.89 2.67 1.98
CA ASP A 214 6.20 3.94 1.83
C ASP A 214 6.60 4.92 2.95
N LEU A 215 6.42 6.22 2.70
CA LEU A 215 6.71 7.27 3.67
C LEU A 215 5.61 7.41 4.73
N ASP A 216 4.38 6.98 4.41
CA ASP A 216 3.23 7.11 5.30
C ASP A 216 3.08 5.85 6.19
N PRO A 217 3.29 5.97 7.52
CA PRO A 217 3.23 4.81 8.41
C PRO A 217 1.84 4.18 8.45
N TYR A 218 0.77 4.95 8.24
CA TYR A 218 -0.58 4.41 8.19
C TYR A 218 -0.85 3.65 6.90
N ALA A 219 -0.34 4.14 5.77
CA ALA A 219 -0.44 3.42 4.49
C ALA A 219 0.30 2.08 4.54
N VAL A 220 1.49 2.06 5.14
CA VAL A 220 2.26 0.83 5.42
C VAL A 220 1.46 -0.13 6.28
N LEU A 221 0.90 0.34 7.41
CA LEU A 221 0.08 -0.49 8.29
C LEU A 221 -1.12 -1.08 7.54
N LEU A 222 -1.78 -0.29 6.70
CA LEU A 222 -2.90 -0.74 5.88
C LEU A 222 -2.47 -1.76 4.81
N ALA A 223 -1.32 -1.58 4.16
CA ALA A 223 -0.77 -2.55 3.22
C ALA A 223 -0.49 -3.90 3.89
N ARG A 224 0.11 -3.89 5.09
CA ARG A 224 0.34 -5.08 5.92
C ARG A 224 -0.98 -5.77 6.28
N TYR A 225 -1.97 -4.99 6.73
CA TYR A 225 -3.32 -5.49 7.01
C TYR A 225 -3.93 -6.18 5.80
N ARG A 226 -3.89 -5.56 4.62
CA ARG A 226 -4.51 -6.11 3.41
C ARG A 226 -3.87 -7.42 2.94
N LEU A 227 -2.55 -7.55 3.01
CA LEU A 227 -1.84 -8.80 2.73
C LEU A 227 -2.28 -9.93 3.68
N LEU A 228 -2.39 -9.64 4.98
CA LEU A 228 -2.81 -10.61 6.00
C LEU A 228 -4.32 -10.93 5.90
N ALA A 229 -5.18 -9.93 5.68
CA ALA A 229 -6.62 -10.11 5.49
C ALA A 229 -6.91 -11.02 4.28
N THR A 230 -6.20 -10.79 3.18
CA THR A 230 -6.26 -11.65 1.98
C THR A 230 -5.82 -13.07 2.30
N SER A 231 -4.74 -13.22 3.07
CA SER A 231 -4.21 -14.52 3.48
C SER A 231 -5.19 -15.30 4.36
N ALA A 232 -5.76 -14.66 5.38
CA ALA A 232 -6.78 -15.23 6.26
C ALA A 232 -8.04 -15.62 5.47
N SER A 233 -8.48 -14.76 4.54
CA SER A 233 -9.62 -15.06 3.67
C SER A 233 -9.40 -16.29 2.79
N ILE A 234 -8.20 -16.45 2.19
CA ILE A 234 -7.87 -17.63 1.38
C ILE A 234 -7.94 -18.90 2.22
N LEU A 235 -7.49 -18.83 3.48
CA LEU A 235 -7.57 -19.94 4.44
C LEU A 235 -8.95 -20.11 5.07
N ARG A 236 -9.90 -19.20 4.79
CA ARG A 236 -11.23 -19.15 5.43
C ARG A 236 -11.15 -19.10 6.95
N GLY A 237 -10.17 -18.36 7.47
CA GLY A 237 -9.89 -18.22 8.90
C GLY A 237 -9.80 -16.78 9.35
N ARG A 238 -9.45 -16.61 10.62
CA ARG A 238 -9.22 -15.30 11.26
C ARG A 238 -7.76 -14.88 11.15
N LEU A 239 -7.49 -13.60 11.39
CA LEU A 239 -6.12 -13.05 11.40
C LEU A 239 -5.24 -13.67 12.48
N ASP A 240 -5.80 -13.94 13.67
CA ASP A 240 -5.08 -14.53 14.82
C ASP A 240 -4.71 -16.00 14.64
N GLN A 241 -5.20 -16.64 13.57
CA GLN A 241 -4.87 -18.01 13.19
C GLN A 241 -3.75 -18.08 12.16
N LEU A 242 -3.28 -16.93 11.66
CA LEU A 242 -2.14 -16.87 10.75
C LEU A 242 -0.84 -17.10 11.53
N PRO A 243 0.13 -17.84 10.96
CA PRO A 243 1.44 -18.01 11.61
C PRO A 243 2.13 -16.66 11.82
N HIS A 244 2.51 -16.33 13.06
CA HIS A 244 3.24 -15.10 13.38
C HIS A 244 4.61 -15.01 12.70
N SER A 245 5.15 -16.14 12.24
CA SER A 245 6.41 -16.23 11.50
C SER A 245 6.29 -15.86 10.03
N TRP A 246 5.08 -15.63 9.51
CA TRP A 246 4.89 -15.24 8.13
C TRP A 246 5.44 -13.83 7.87
N PRO A 247 6.34 -13.66 6.88
CA PRO A 247 7.03 -12.40 6.70
C PRO A 247 6.11 -11.38 6.04
N VAL A 248 5.85 -10.25 6.70
CA VAL A 248 5.13 -9.11 6.09
C VAL A 248 6.12 -7.98 5.86
N GLN A 249 6.71 -7.97 4.68
CA GLN A 249 7.91 -7.17 4.35
C GLN A 249 7.54 -5.79 3.79
N VAL A 250 6.81 -5.01 4.57
CA VAL A 250 6.45 -3.63 4.20
C VAL A 250 7.01 -2.69 5.26
N ALA A 251 7.82 -1.69 4.91
CA ALA A 251 8.46 -0.79 5.87
C ALA A 251 8.05 0.67 5.68
N CYS A 252 8.07 1.44 6.77
CA CYS A 252 7.86 2.89 6.75
C CYS A 252 9.21 3.59 6.71
N ALA A 253 9.57 4.15 5.57
CA ALA A 253 10.85 4.83 5.38
C ALA A 253 10.77 5.85 4.25
N ASN A 254 11.74 6.78 4.21
CA ASN A 254 11.91 7.65 3.05
C ASN A 254 12.74 6.92 1.98
N SER A 255 12.10 6.34 0.98
CA SER A 255 12.76 5.53 -0.05
C SER A 255 13.93 6.23 -0.75
N LEU A 256 13.89 7.56 -0.88
CA LEU A 256 14.95 8.33 -1.53
C LEU A 256 16.09 8.73 -0.58
N LEU A 257 15.83 8.91 0.71
CA LEU A 257 16.79 9.51 1.64
C LEU A 257 17.25 8.58 2.77
N ASP A 258 16.46 7.56 3.10
CA ASP A 258 16.85 6.56 4.08
C ASP A 258 17.98 5.69 3.52
N ARG A 259 18.98 5.43 4.34
CA ARG A 259 20.16 4.62 4.00
C ARG A 259 20.35 3.44 4.97
N GLY A 260 19.52 3.37 6.02
CA GLY A 260 19.57 2.33 7.04
C GLY A 260 18.43 1.31 6.92
N GLU A 261 17.37 1.61 6.18
CA GLU A 261 16.26 0.66 5.93
C GLU A 261 16.73 -0.56 5.11
N PRO A 262 16.69 -1.78 5.66
CA PRO A 262 17.18 -2.99 4.98
C PRO A 262 16.46 -3.31 3.66
N LEU A 263 15.17 -2.96 3.53
CA LEU A 263 14.42 -3.17 2.28
C LEU A 263 14.89 -2.26 1.13
N LEU A 264 15.70 -1.23 1.42
CA LEU A 264 16.24 -0.30 0.43
C LEU A 264 17.70 -0.58 0.09
N GLU A 265 18.26 -1.69 0.57
CA GLU A 265 19.57 -2.15 0.16
C GLU A 265 19.60 -2.44 -1.35
N ARG A 266 20.71 -2.04 -1.99
CA ARG A 266 20.87 -2.09 -3.46
C ARG A 266 21.13 -3.51 -3.94
N GLY A 267 20.71 -3.81 -5.17
CA GLY A 267 21.03 -5.07 -5.84
C GLY A 267 20.40 -6.31 -5.21
N GLN A 268 19.18 -6.19 -4.68
CA GLN A 268 18.51 -7.26 -3.93
C GLN A 268 17.32 -7.91 -4.67
N TYR A 269 16.74 -7.21 -5.64
CA TYR A 269 15.44 -7.56 -6.20
C TYR A 269 15.52 -7.97 -7.67
N HIS A 270 14.83 -9.06 -8.00
CA HIS A 270 14.69 -9.55 -9.38
C HIS A 270 13.66 -8.73 -10.17
N CYS A 271 12.71 -8.12 -9.46
CA CYS A 271 11.69 -7.25 -10.01
C CYS A 271 11.55 -5.99 -9.15
N VAL A 272 11.60 -4.81 -9.76
CA VAL A 272 11.29 -3.55 -9.09
C VAL A 272 10.16 -2.86 -9.84
N VAL A 273 9.04 -2.66 -9.18
CA VAL A 273 7.82 -2.13 -9.81
C VAL A 273 7.28 -0.99 -8.98
N GLY A 274 6.67 0.01 -9.60
CA GLY A 274 6.07 1.08 -8.81
C GLY A 274 5.33 2.14 -9.60
N ASN A 275 4.50 2.87 -8.88
CA ASN A 275 3.86 4.10 -9.33
C ASN A 275 4.29 5.25 -8.41
N PRO A 276 5.54 5.73 -8.53
CA PRO A 276 6.08 6.76 -7.64
C PRO A 276 5.38 8.12 -7.84
N PRO A 277 5.48 9.05 -6.88
CA PRO A 277 4.82 10.35 -6.94
C PRO A 277 5.31 11.23 -8.10
N TYR A 278 4.38 11.87 -8.82
CA TYR A 278 4.67 12.75 -9.98
C TYR A 278 4.81 14.24 -9.63
N ILE A 279 4.84 14.56 -8.34
CA ILE A 279 4.92 15.93 -7.83
C ILE A 279 6.37 16.41 -7.73
N THR A 280 6.55 17.72 -7.74
CA THR A 280 7.81 18.35 -7.34
C THR A 280 7.81 18.57 -5.84
N VAL A 281 8.95 18.36 -5.20
CA VAL A 281 9.12 18.62 -3.76
C VAL A 281 9.02 20.13 -3.49
N ALA A 282 8.00 20.52 -2.73
CA ALA A 282 7.76 21.92 -2.36
C ALA A 282 8.86 22.45 -1.43
N ASP A 283 9.17 21.68 -0.38
CA ASP A 283 10.22 22.01 0.58
C ASP A 283 11.60 22.08 -0.08
N ALA A 284 12.31 23.19 0.14
CA ALA A 284 13.57 23.45 -0.53
C ALA A 284 14.70 22.57 0.01
N GLN A 285 14.73 22.35 1.32
CA GLN A 285 15.78 21.56 1.97
C GLN A 285 15.69 20.08 1.55
N GLN A 286 14.49 19.50 1.55
CA GLN A 286 14.26 18.14 1.08
C GLN A 286 14.60 17.99 -0.41
N ARG A 287 14.22 18.98 -1.24
CA ARG A 287 14.58 18.97 -2.67
C ARG A 287 16.09 18.98 -2.87
N ASP A 288 16.84 19.75 -2.07
CA ASP A 288 18.29 19.84 -2.16
C ASP A 288 18.98 18.56 -1.67
N LEU A 289 18.46 17.92 -0.61
CA LEU A 289 18.91 16.62 -0.14
C LEU A 289 18.71 15.53 -1.22
N ILE A 290 17.54 15.48 -1.85
CA ILE A 290 17.25 14.53 -2.93
C ILE A 290 18.14 14.82 -4.14
N ARG A 291 18.37 16.08 -4.49
CA ARG A 291 19.28 16.44 -5.58
C ARG A 291 20.71 15.98 -5.32
N LYS A 292 21.18 16.13 -4.08
CA LYS A 292 22.50 15.67 -3.65
C LYS A 292 22.61 14.14 -3.70
N ALA A 293 21.52 13.43 -3.36
CA ALA A 293 21.46 11.97 -3.40
C ALA A 293 21.36 11.39 -4.82
N TYR A 294 20.68 12.07 -5.74
CA TYR A 294 20.40 11.61 -7.11
C TYR A 294 20.83 12.64 -8.18
N PRO A 295 22.10 13.06 -8.22
CA PRO A 295 22.57 14.14 -9.09
C PRO A 295 22.52 13.81 -10.58
N ARG A 296 22.34 12.52 -10.95
CA ARG A 296 22.25 12.07 -12.34
C ARG A 296 20.89 12.40 -12.95
N VAL A 297 19.82 12.38 -12.16
CA VAL A 297 18.44 12.53 -12.65
C VAL A 297 17.71 13.74 -12.07
N ALA A 298 18.20 14.32 -10.97
CA ALA A 298 17.63 15.48 -10.33
C ALA A 298 18.29 16.79 -10.82
N ALA A 299 17.63 17.51 -11.73
CA ALA A 299 18.08 18.80 -12.24
C ALA A 299 17.00 19.89 -12.07
N GLY A 300 17.40 21.10 -11.62
CA GLY A 300 16.50 22.23 -11.42
C GLY A 300 15.32 21.91 -10.49
N LYS A 301 14.10 22.18 -10.99
CA LYS A 301 12.83 21.65 -10.44
C LYS A 301 12.52 20.34 -11.15
N PHE A 302 12.58 19.23 -10.42
CA PHE A 302 12.38 17.88 -10.93
C PHE A 302 11.20 17.21 -10.19
N PRO A 303 10.41 16.36 -10.88
CA PRO A 303 9.42 15.50 -10.22
C PRO A 303 10.12 14.34 -9.52
N LEU A 304 9.55 13.86 -8.41
CA LEU A 304 10.08 12.73 -7.63
C LEU A 304 10.21 11.44 -8.44
N ALA A 305 9.37 11.25 -9.47
CA ALA A 305 9.42 10.10 -10.37
C ALA A 305 10.81 9.84 -11.00
N LEU A 306 11.64 10.87 -11.19
CA LEU A 306 12.99 10.70 -11.76
C LEU A 306 13.98 10.09 -10.75
N PRO A 307 14.18 10.66 -9.54
CA PRO A 307 14.94 10.00 -8.47
C PRO A 307 14.45 8.59 -8.13
N PHE A 308 13.13 8.37 -8.15
CA PHE A 308 12.58 7.03 -7.97
C PHE A 308 13.00 6.07 -9.08
N CYS A 309 13.06 6.51 -10.33
CA CYS A 309 13.58 5.67 -11.41
C CYS A 309 15.02 5.24 -11.14
N GLU A 310 15.89 6.17 -10.73
CA GLU A 310 17.27 5.83 -10.37
C GLU A 310 17.35 4.90 -9.16
N LEU A 311 16.52 5.12 -8.13
CA LEU A 311 16.41 4.20 -7.01
C LEU A 311 16.00 2.80 -7.47
N MET A 312 14.95 2.69 -8.29
CA MET A 312 14.41 1.41 -8.74
C MET A 312 15.45 0.58 -9.50
N PHE A 313 16.20 1.21 -10.42
CA PHE A 313 17.33 0.55 -11.08
C PHE A 313 18.44 0.13 -10.09
N SER A 314 18.69 0.91 -9.04
CA SER A 314 19.71 0.57 -8.04
C SER A 314 19.30 -0.57 -7.08
N LEU A 315 17.99 -0.77 -6.88
CA LEU A 315 17.44 -1.85 -6.06
C LEU A 315 17.45 -3.19 -6.81
N ALA A 316 17.40 -3.15 -8.14
CA ALA A 316 17.42 -4.34 -8.98
C ALA A 316 18.80 -5.03 -8.98
N VAL A 317 18.80 -6.36 -8.98
CA VAL A 317 20.00 -7.16 -9.29
C VAL A 317 20.47 -6.90 -10.73
N PRO A 318 21.73 -7.18 -11.10
CA PRO A 318 22.13 -7.19 -12.50
C PRO A 318 21.23 -8.12 -13.33
N GLY A 319 20.65 -7.59 -14.42
CA GLY A 319 19.67 -8.31 -15.24
C GLY A 319 18.23 -8.36 -14.69
N GLY A 320 17.97 -7.70 -13.55
CA GLY A 320 16.62 -7.60 -12.98
C GLY A 320 15.69 -6.72 -13.81
N HIS A 321 14.38 -6.93 -13.63
CA HIS A 321 13.34 -6.26 -14.40
C HIS A 321 12.78 -5.06 -13.64
N VAL A 322 12.68 -3.90 -14.31
CA VAL A 322 12.18 -2.66 -13.71
C VAL A 322 10.97 -2.14 -14.49
N ALA A 323 9.84 -1.95 -13.83
CA ALA A 323 8.61 -1.41 -14.43
C ALA A 323 8.07 -0.22 -13.62
N GLN A 324 8.13 0.98 -14.18
CA GLN A 324 7.66 2.20 -13.52
C GLN A 324 6.53 2.85 -14.31
N LEU A 325 5.40 3.13 -13.64
CA LEU A 325 4.42 4.06 -14.18
C LEU A 325 4.92 5.50 -13.94
N THR A 326 5.00 6.30 -15.01
CA THR A 326 5.52 7.67 -14.93
C THR A 326 4.84 8.60 -15.93
N SER A 327 4.96 9.91 -15.70
CA SER A 327 4.49 10.94 -16.61
C SER A 327 5.38 11.04 -17.86
N ASN A 328 4.80 11.34 -19.02
CA ASN A 328 5.55 11.64 -20.24
C ASN A 328 6.27 13.01 -20.23
N ALA A 329 6.14 13.80 -19.17
CA ALA A 329 6.66 15.16 -19.09
C ALA A 329 8.20 15.24 -19.19
N PHE A 330 8.94 14.22 -18.72
CA PHE A 330 10.40 14.21 -18.81
C PHE A 330 10.91 14.25 -20.26
N MET A 331 10.12 13.78 -21.23
CA MET A 331 10.48 13.83 -22.65
C MET A 331 10.32 15.23 -23.26
N LYS A 332 9.57 16.13 -22.61
CA LYS A 332 9.17 17.43 -23.16
C LYS A 332 9.74 18.63 -22.41
N ARG A 333 10.26 18.43 -21.20
CA ARG A 333 10.64 19.50 -20.28
C ARG A 333 12.14 19.46 -20.02
N GLU A 334 12.71 20.65 -19.78
CA GLU A 334 14.15 20.81 -19.57
C GLU A 334 14.72 19.92 -18.46
N PHE A 335 13.98 19.73 -17.36
CA PHE A 335 14.41 18.88 -16.24
C PHE A 335 14.70 17.43 -16.65
N GLY A 336 14.08 16.94 -17.73
CA GLY A 336 14.25 15.57 -18.21
C GLY A 336 15.35 15.40 -19.24
N ARG A 337 15.97 16.49 -19.73
CA ARG A 337 17.02 16.43 -20.75
C ARG A 337 18.16 15.49 -20.34
N LYS A 338 18.75 15.74 -19.16
CA LYS A 338 19.83 14.92 -18.60
C LYS A 338 19.39 13.46 -18.40
N PHE A 339 18.18 13.26 -17.92
CA PHE A 339 17.62 11.92 -17.73
C PHE A 339 17.55 11.12 -19.04
N VAL A 340 17.09 11.75 -20.13
CA VAL A 340 16.96 11.10 -21.44
C VAL A 340 18.32 10.93 -22.15
N THR A 341 19.18 11.94 -22.14
CA THR A 341 20.41 11.93 -22.95
C THR A 341 21.60 11.28 -22.25
N GLU A 342 21.61 11.21 -20.92
CA GLU A 342 22.75 10.71 -20.16
C GLU A 342 22.40 9.50 -19.28
N TYR A 343 21.24 9.49 -18.63
CA TYR A 343 20.90 8.43 -17.67
C TYR A 343 20.31 7.17 -18.33
N LEU A 344 19.21 7.32 -19.09
CA LEU A 344 18.52 6.18 -19.72
C LEU A 344 19.40 5.34 -20.68
N PRO A 345 20.32 5.90 -21.48
CA PRO A 345 21.15 5.12 -22.41
C PRO A 345 22.15 4.15 -21.74
N GLN A 346 22.19 4.10 -20.40
CA GLN A 346 23.07 3.20 -19.63
C GLN A 346 22.47 1.80 -19.44
N PHE A 347 21.22 1.57 -19.84
CA PHE A 347 20.45 0.32 -19.67
C PHE A 347 19.91 -0.17 -21.02
#